data_AF-A0A935MXP2-F1
#
_entry.id   AF-A0A935MXP2-F1
#
_cell.length_a   1.000
_cell.length_b   1.000
_cell.length_c   1.000
_cell.angle_alpha   90.00
_cell.angle_beta   90.00
_cell.angle_gamma   90.00
#
_symmetry.space_group_name_H-M   'P 1'
#
loop_
_entity.id
_entity.type
_entity.pdbx_description
1 polymer ?
#
loop_
_entity_poly.entity_id
_entity_poly.type
_entity_poly.pdbx_seq_one_letter_code
_entity_poly.pdbx_strand_id
1 'polypeptide(L)'
;MENLYQKQTYDSVIDRLNKLTPSSQRLWGKMEVAQMLAHCKEAFKVPLSKKSMKRSPMFYLFGWMVKSKLYNDEQWKQGLPTAPNFIIKDQCNFEEENAGLQKMIIEFYTLGPQGSGLYPHPFFGKFSSEQWGKAMYKHLDHHLRQFGV
;
A
#
# COMPACT_ATOMS: atom_id res chain seq x y z
N MET A 1 11.84 6.47 8.68
CA MET A 1 10.90 6.04 7.63
C MET A 1 10.05 7.22 7.26
N GLU A 2 9.88 7.43 5.97
CA GLU A 2 9.05 8.52 5.46
C GLU A 2 7.55 8.27 5.72
N ASN A 3 6.77 9.34 5.56
CA ASN A 3 5.34 9.32 5.85
C ASN A 3 4.60 9.93 4.66
N LEU A 4 3.64 9.19 4.11
CA LEU A 4 2.93 9.58 2.90
C LEU A 4 2.11 10.88 3.03
N TYR A 5 1.81 11.36 4.25
CA TYR A 5 1.18 12.67 4.43
C TYR A 5 2.16 13.84 4.30
N GLN A 6 3.47 13.59 4.23
CA GLN A 6 4.46 14.63 4.00
C GLN A 6 4.55 14.94 2.50
N LYS A 7 4.46 16.22 2.13
CA LYS A 7 4.40 16.65 0.73
C LYS A 7 5.56 16.11 -0.09
N GLN A 8 6.79 16.18 0.43
CA GLN A 8 7.98 15.69 -0.28
C GLN A 8 7.92 14.18 -0.56
N THR A 9 7.47 13.39 0.42
CA THR A 9 7.29 11.95 0.28
C THR A 9 6.19 11.62 -0.72
N TYR A 10 5.05 12.31 -0.63
CA TYR A 10 3.94 12.18 -1.57
C TYR A 10 4.39 12.49 -3.01
N ASP A 11 5.05 13.63 -3.24
CA ASP A 11 5.53 14.05 -4.55
C ASP A 11 6.51 13.00 -5.11
N SER A 12 7.47 12.55 -4.29
CA SER A 12 8.43 11.50 -4.67
C SER A 12 7.74 10.20 -5.10
N VAL A 13 6.72 9.76 -4.38
CA VAL A 13 5.94 8.56 -4.74
C VAL A 13 5.23 8.73 -6.08
N ILE A 14 4.61 9.87 -6.33
CA ILE A 14 3.93 10.16 -7.61
C ILE A 14 4.95 10.18 -8.76
N ASP A 15 6.10 10.82 -8.56
CA ASP A 15 7.17 10.85 -9.57
C ASP A 15 7.70 9.44 -9.90
N ARG A 16 7.83 8.57 -8.90
CA ARG A 16 8.24 7.18 -9.09
C ARG A 16 7.20 6.36 -9.85
N LEU A 17 5.90 6.56 -9.55
CA LEU A 17 4.80 5.94 -10.31
C LEU A 17 4.82 6.38 -11.78
N ASN A 18 5.11 7.64 -12.06
CA ASN A 18 5.17 8.17 -13.43
C ASN A 18 6.37 7.66 -14.25
N LYS A 19 7.35 7.00 -13.62
CA LYS A 19 8.45 6.32 -14.32
C LYS A 19 8.09 4.91 -14.78
N LEU A 20 6.98 4.34 -14.28
CA LEU A 20 6.52 3.02 -14.71
C LEU A 20 5.93 3.09 -16.12
N THR A 21 6.09 2.01 -16.87
CA THR A 21 5.52 1.81 -18.21
C THR A 21 4.85 0.44 -18.27
N PRO A 22 4.00 0.17 -19.28
CA PRO A 22 3.43 -1.17 -19.48
C PRO A 22 4.50 -2.28 -19.63
N SER A 23 5.72 -1.92 -20.02
CA SER A 23 6.83 -2.84 -20.21
C SER A 23 7.79 -2.92 -19.01
N SER A 24 7.56 -2.16 -17.93
CA SER A 24 8.39 -2.21 -16.72
C SER A 24 8.51 -3.63 -16.18
N GLN A 25 9.74 -4.13 -16.14
CA GLN A 25 10.04 -5.47 -15.66
C GLN A 25 10.32 -5.44 -14.16
N ARG A 26 9.74 -6.40 -13.44
CA ARG A 26 10.05 -6.62 -12.03
C ARG A 26 11.48 -7.11 -11.86
N LEU A 27 12.16 -6.64 -10.83
CA LEU A 27 13.46 -7.13 -10.37
C LEU A 27 13.32 -8.37 -9.47
N TRP A 28 12.20 -8.48 -8.75
CA TRP A 28 11.85 -9.66 -7.94
C TRP A 28 10.33 -9.86 -7.86
N GLY A 29 9.91 -10.99 -7.29
CA GLY A 29 8.49 -11.34 -7.15
C GLY A 29 7.89 -11.90 -8.45
N LYS A 30 6.55 -11.95 -8.49
CA LYS A 30 5.79 -12.61 -9.57
C LYS A 30 4.75 -11.73 -10.25
N MET A 31 4.34 -10.61 -9.64
CA MET A 31 3.34 -9.71 -10.22
C MET A 31 3.92 -8.94 -11.40
N GLU A 32 3.19 -8.88 -12.50
CA GLU A 32 3.45 -7.91 -13.57
C GLU A 32 3.12 -6.49 -13.09
N VAL A 33 3.65 -5.46 -13.76
CA VAL A 33 3.53 -4.06 -13.30
C VAL A 33 2.07 -3.63 -13.09
N ALA A 34 1.16 -3.99 -14.00
CA ALA A 34 -0.26 -3.69 -13.85
C ALA A 34 -0.90 -4.43 -12.67
N GLN A 35 -0.49 -5.67 -12.40
CA GLN A 35 -0.96 -6.44 -11.24
C GLN A 35 -0.44 -5.87 -9.92
N MET A 36 0.80 -5.36 -9.90
CA MET A 36 1.35 -4.67 -8.74
C MET A 36 0.56 -3.38 -8.44
N LEU A 37 0.22 -2.60 -9.47
CA LEU A 37 -0.61 -1.39 -9.31
C LEU A 37 -1.99 -1.73 -8.74
N ALA A 38 -2.64 -2.77 -9.28
CA ALA A 38 -3.89 -3.31 -8.76
C ALA A 38 -3.78 -3.76 -7.30
N HIS A 39 -2.72 -4.49 -6.96
CA HIS A 39 -2.42 -4.92 -5.60
C HIS A 39 -2.29 -3.72 -4.63
N CYS A 40 -1.59 -2.68 -5.04
CA CYS A 40 -1.47 -1.45 -4.27
C CYS A 40 -2.82 -0.76 -4.04
N LYS A 41 -3.71 -0.73 -5.05
CA LYS A 41 -5.07 -0.21 -4.84
C LYS A 41 -5.83 -0.98 -3.77
N GLU A 42 -5.73 -2.31 -3.74
CA GLU A 42 -6.39 -3.11 -2.69
C GLU A 42 -5.93 -2.72 -1.29
N ALA A 43 -4.64 -2.39 -1.10
CA ALA A 43 -4.13 -1.87 0.17
C ALA A 43 -4.76 -0.52 0.53
N PHE A 44 -4.91 0.40 -0.44
CA PHE A 44 -5.52 1.73 -0.23
C PHE A 44 -7.02 1.68 0.08
N LYS A 45 -7.76 0.65 -0.35
CA LYS A 45 -9.17 0.47 0.04
C LYS A 45 -9.36 0.40 1.56
N VAL A 46 -8.34 -0.02 2.31
CA VAL A 46 -8.43 -0.16 3.77
C VAL A 46 -8.49 1.20 4.47
N PRO A 47 -7.47 2.08 4.36
CA PRO A 47 -7.53 3.39 5.00
C PRO A 47 -8.55 4.34 4.36
N LEU A 48 -8.96 4.11 3.11
CA LEU A 48 -10.01 4.92 2.45
C LEU A 48 -11.43 4.40 2.69
N SER A 49 -11.59 3.31 3.43
CA SER A 49 -12.91 2.73 3.67
C SER A 49 -13.79 3.67 4.50
N LYS A 50 -15.02 3.90 4.01
CA LYS A 50 -16.07 4.63 4.74
C LYS A 50 -16.81 3.77 5.77
N LYS A 51 -16.44 2.50 5.92
CA LYS A 51 -17.02 1.57 6.89
C LYS A 51 -15.99 0.64 7.51
N SER A 52 -16.29 0.16 8.72
CA SER A 52 -15.49 -0.86 9.39
C SER A 52 -15.54 -2.18 8.61
N MET A 53 -14.40 -2.86 8.51
CA MET A 53 -14.29 -4.21 7.95
C MET A 53 -14.31 -5.25 9.05
N LYS A 54 -14.92 -6.41 8.75
CA LYS A 54 -14.97 -7.54 9.70
C LYS A 54 -13.56 -7.98 10.08
N ARG A 55 -13.36 -8.20 11.39
CA ARG A 55 -12.11 -8.68 11.97
C ARG A 55 -12.35 -10.06 12.57
N SER A 56 -11.45 -11.01 12.31
CA SER A 56 -11.47 -12.30 13.00
C SER A 56 -10.91 -12.16 14.42
N PRO A 57 -11.54 -12.77 15.45
CA PRO A 57 -11.00 -12.86 16.80
C PRO A 57 -9.57 -13.40 16.87
N MET A 58 -9.21 -14.30 15.95
CA MET A 58 -7.85 -14.83 15.88
C MET A 58 -6.82 -13.75 15.54
N PHE A 59 -7.18 -12.73 14.78
CA PHE A 59 -6.22 -11.72 14.30
C PHE A 59 -5.90 -10.61 15.32
N TYR A 60 -6.59 -10.52 16.45
CA TYR A 60 -6.30 -9.49 17.45
C TYR A 60 -4.88 -9.64 18.03
N LEU A 61 -4.47 -10.85 18.42
CA LEU A 61 -3.15 -11.10 18.98
C LEU A 61 -2.07 -11.14 17.89
N PHE A 62 -2.28 -11.94 16.84
CA PHE A 62 -1.30 -12.11 15.76
C PHE A 62 -1.03 -10.80 15.02
N GLY A 63 -2.06 -10.04 14.66
CA GLY A 63 -1.91 -8.77 13.97
C GLY A 63 -1.13 -7.75 14.80
N TRP A 64 -1.39 -7.68 16.11
CA TRP A 64 -0.70 -6.76 17.01
C TRP A 64 0.81 -7.04 17.11
N MET A 65 1.23 -8.32 17.17
CA MET A 65 2.65 -8.68 17.28
C MET A 65 3.47 -8.25 16.06
N VAL A 66 2.88 -8.25 14.87
CA VAL A 66 3.61 -7.99 13.62
C VAL A 66 3.33 -6.62 12.99
N LYS A 67 2.34 -5.86 13.47
CA LYS A 67 1.95 -4.59 12.83
C LYS A 67 3.07 -3.55 12.79
N SER A 68 4.02 -3.60 13.73
CA SER A 68 5.18 -2.70 13.76
C SER A 68 6.07 -2.85 12.53
N LYS A 69 6.08 -4.04 11.89
CA LYS A 69 6.78 -4.27 10.63
C LYS A 69 6.23 -3.41 9.49
N LEU A 70 5.01 -2.87 9.60
CA LEU A 70 4.45 -1.99 8.57
C LEU A 70 4.98 -0.56 8.67
N TYR A 71 5.46 -0.10 9.83
CA TYR A 71 5.82 1.30 10.06
C TYR A 71 7.19 1.52 10.71
N ASN A 72 8.01 0.47 10.83
CA ASN A 72 9.41 0.55 11.26
C ASN A 72 10.37 0.75 10.07
N ASP A 73 11.62 1.12 10.34
CA ASP A 73 12.64 1.43 9.31
C ASP A 73 13.19 0.21 8.56
N GLU A 74 12.94 -0.99 9.07
CA GLU A 74 13.43 -2.24 8.48
C GLU A 74 12.75 -2.53 7.14
N GLN A 75 13.50 -2.61 6.04
CA GLN A 75 12.94 -2.98 4.75
C GLN A 75 12.32 -4.39 4.80
N TRP A 76 11.17 -4.56 4.15
CA TRP A 76 10.62 -5.90 3.96
C TRP A 76 11.52 -6.72 3.06
N LYS A 77 11.70 -8.00 3.41
CA LYS A 77 12.41 -8.97 2.59
C LYS A 77 11.77 -9.06 1.21
N GLN A 78 12.60 -9.20 0.19
CA GLN A 78 12.13 -9.42 -1.17
C GLN A 78 11.41 -10.78 -1.25
N GLY A 79 10.31 -10.84 -2.01
CA GLY A 79 9.58 -12.09 -2.23
C GLY A 79 8.76 -12.60 -1.05
N LEU A 80 8.40 -11.74 -0.08
CA LEU A 80 7.42 -12.11 0.95
C LEU A 80 6.09 -12.54 0.31
N PRO A 81 5.40 -13.54 0.90
CA PRO A 81 4.13 -13.99 0.38
C PRO A 81 3.07 -12.90 0.53
N THR A 82 2.33 -12.66 -0.56
CA THR A 82 1.13 -11.81 -0.54
C THR A 82 -0.02 -12.55 0.15
N ALA A 83 -0.76 -11.87 1.03
CA ALA A 83 -1.94 -12.46 1.63
C ALA A 83 -2.97 -12.83 0.54
N PRO A 84 -3.67 -13.98 0.64
CA PRO A 84 -4.53 -14.48 -0.43
C PRO A 84 -5.54 -13.47 -1.00
N ASN A 85 -6.12 -12.64 -0.13
CA ASN A 85 -7.12 -11.62 -0.51
C ASN A 85 -6.54 -10.43 -1.28
N PHE A 86 -5.22 -10.34 -1.41
CA PHE A 86 -4.52 -9.28 -2.12
C PHE A 86 -3.77 -9.80 -3.36
N ILE A 87 -3.94 -11.09 -3.69
CA ILE A 87 -3.35 -11.67 -4.90
C ILE A 87 -4.22 -11.30 -6.09
N ILE A 88 -3.62 -10.59 -7.05
CA ILE A 88 -4.25 -10.27 -8.33
C ILE A 88 -3.91 -11.39 -9.32
N LYS A 89 -4.92 -12.16 -9.74
CA LYS A 89 -4.74 -13.30 -10.65
C LYS A 89 -5.07 -12.95 -12.10
N ASP A 90 -5.98 -12.00 -12.28
CA ASP A 90 -6.44 -11.61 -13.60
C ASP A 90 -5.41 -10.73 -14.32
N GLN A 91 -5.58 -10.61 -15.63
CA GLN A 91 -4.87 -9.58 -16.38
C GLN A 91 -5.44 -8.21 -16.04
N CYS A 92 -4.56 -7.21 -15.98
CA CYS A 92 -4.94 -5.84 -15.65
C CYS A 92 -4.45 -4.90 -16.74
N ASN A 93 -5.23 -3.86 -17.05
CA ASN A 93 -4.82 -2.80 -17.95
C ASN A 93 -3.90 -1.80 -17.22
N PHE A 94 -2.69 -1.56 -17.74
CA PHE A 94 -1.71 -0.73 -17.05
C PHE A 94 -2.20 0.70 -16.82
N GLU A 95 -2.79 1.32 -17.85
CA GLU A 95 -3.21 2.72 -17.82
C GLU A 95 -4.32 2.95 -16.77
N GLU A 96 -5.32 2.06 -16.74
CA GLU A 96 -6.42 2.08 -15.76
C GLU A 96 -5.92 1.86 -14.33
N GLU A 97 -5.00 0.90 -14.13
CA GLU A 97 -4.46 0.59 -12.83
C GLU A 97 -3.57 1.70 -12.28
N ASN A 98 -2.71 2.29 -13.14
CA ASN A 98 -1.84 3.41 -12.78
C ASN A 98 -2.65 4.65 -12.42
N ALA A 99 -3.59 5.06 -13.29
CA ALA A 99 -4.45 6.21 -13.04
C ALA A 99 -5.31 6.01 -11.77
N GLY A 100 -5.84 4.79 -11.58
CA GLY A 100 -6.62 4.43 -10.41
C GLY A 100 -5.81 4.50 -9.11
N LEU A 101 -4.56 4.01 -9.11
CA LEU A 101 -3.71 4.06 -7.92
C LEU A 101 -3.31 5.49 -7.57
N GLN A 102 -2.90 6.29 -8.56
CA GLN A 102 -2.57 7.70 -8.34
C GLN A 102 -3.76 8.45 -7.73
N LYS A 103 -4.98 8.22 -8.23
CA LYS A 103 -6.20 8.81 -7.66
C LYS A 103 -6.40 8.45 -6.18
N MET A 104 -6.19 7.19 -5.80
CA MET A 104 -6.32 6.76 -4.41
C MET A 104 -5.23 7.35 -3.51
N ILE A 105 -4.00 7.50 -4.01
CA ILE A 105 -2.91 8.15 -3.27
C ILE A 105 -3.22 9.63 -3.06
N ILE A 106 -3.68 10.33 -4.10
CA ILE A 106 -4.14 11.72 -4.03
C ILE A 106 -5.26 11.87 -3.01
N GLU A 107 -6.27 10.99 -3.04
CA GLU A 107 -7.38 11.01 -2.08
C GLU A 107 -6.88 10.81 -0.65
N PHE A 108 -6.03 9.81 -0.41
CA PHE A 108 -5.45 9.54 0.91
C PHE A 108 -4.64 10.73 1.43
N TYR A 109 -3.80 11.33 0.59
CA TYR A 109 -3.01 12.51 0.92
C TYR A 109 -3.92 13.72 1.24
N THR A 110 -4.93 13.97 0.41
CA THR A 110 -5.86 15.10 0.55
C THR A 110 -6.72 15.00 1.80
N LEU A 111 -7.21 13.79 2.13
CA LEU A 111 -7.93 13.53 3.38
C LEU A 111 -7.05 13.74 4.61
N GLY A 112 -5.75 13.54 4.46
CA GLY A 112 -4.77 13.76 5.50
C GLY A 112 -4.94 12.85 6.72
N PRO A 113 -4.22 13.16 7.82
CA PRO A 113 -4.20 12.34 9.03
C PRO A 113 -5.56 12.14 9.72
N GLN A 114 -6.52 13.05 9.51
CA GLN A 114 -7.82 13.01 10.17
C GLN A 114 -8.95 12.43 9.31
N GLY A 115 -8.77 12.41 7.98
CA GLY A 115 -9.81 11.94 7.05
C GLY A 115 -9.62 10.50 6.57
N SER A 116 -8.49 9.86 6.88
CA SER A 116 -8.16 8.51 6.43
C SER A 116 -7.79 7.59 7.60
N GLY A 117 -7.93 6.28 7.40
CA GLY A 117 -7.60 5.30 8.43
C GLY A 117 -8.57 5.29 9.62
N LEU A 118 -9.82 5.73 9.41
CA LEU A 118 -10.83 5.94 10.45
C LEU A 118 -11.22 4.65 11.19
N TYR A 119 -11.00 3.49 10.57
CA TYR A 119 -11.32 2.19 11.13
C TYR A 119 -10.08 1.33 11.33
N PRO A 120 -10.08 0.39 12.30
CA PRO A 120 -8.98 -0.55 12.49
C PRO A 120 -8.73 -1.41 11.24
N HIS A 121 -7.47 -1.60 10.87
CA HIS A 121 -7.07 -2.47 9.75
C HIS A 121 -7.48 -3.92 10.00
N PRO A 122 -8.23 -4.61 9.12
CA PRO A 122 -8.90 -5.90 9.40
C PRO A 122 -8.01 -6.98 10.05
N PHE A 123 -6.74 -7.06 9.65
CA PHE A 123 -5.71 -7.88 10.30
C PHE A 123 -4.99 -7.14 11.45
N PHE A 124 -4.21 -6.11 11.15
CA PHE A 124 -3.26 -5.47 12.09
C PHE A 124 -3.86 -4.64 13.25
N GLY A 125 -5.14 -4.32 13.22
CA GLY A 125 -5.76 -3.54 14.31
C GLY A 125 -5.65 -2.05 14.12
N LYS A 126 -5.68 -1.33 15.25
CA LYS A 126 -5.63 0.12 15.27
C LYS A 126 -4.22 0.61 14.91
N PHE A 127 -4.18 1.58 14.01
CA PHE A 127 -3.02 2.42 13.73
C PHE A 127 -3.32 3.85 14.18
N SER A 128 -2.29 4.58 14.61
CA SER A 128 -2.35 6.04 14.61
C SER A 128 -2.30 6.55 13.17
N SER A 129 -2.69 7.81 12.96
CA SER A 129 -2.57 8.43 11.63
C SER A 129 -1.13 8.39 11.13
N GLU A 130 -0.15 8.68 11.98
CA GLU A 130 1.27 8.58 11.61
C GLU A 130 1.65 7.15 11.15
N GLN A 131 1.16 6.13 11.85
CA GLN A 131 1.41 4.73 11.47
C GLN A 131 0.75 4.39 10.14
N TRP A 132 -0.45 4.91 9.85
CA TRP A 132 -1.08 4.75 8.54
C TRP A 132 -0.23 5.37 7.42
N GLY A 133 0.21 6.61 7.59
CA GLY A 133 1.04 7.29 6.59
C GLY A 133 2.38 6.56 6.33
N LYS A 134 3.02 6.05 7.38
CA LYS A 134 4.24 5.22 7.27
C LYS A 134 3.96 3.86 6.61
N ALA A 135 2.87 3.19 6.98
CA ALA A 135 2.50 1.89 6.43
C ALA A 135 2.19 1.96 4.94
N MET A 136 1.43 2.96 4.50
CA MET A 136 1.11 3.13 3.10
C MET A 136 2.32 3.53 2.27
N TYR A 137 3.19 4.42 2.80
CA TYR A 137 4.47 4.70 2.15
C TYR A 137 5.33 3.45 2.01
N LYS A 138 5.51 2.67 3.09
CA LYS A 138 6.36 1.48 3.08
C LYS A 138 5.86 0.43 2.09
N HIS A 139 4.54 0.24 2.01
CA HIS A 139 3.91 -0.67 1.07
C HIS A 139 4.20 -0.25 -0.38
N LEU A 140 3.99 1.02 -0.70
CA LEU A 140 4.31 1.58 -2.01
C LEU A 140 5.81 1.50 -2.31
N ASP A 141 6.67 1.92 -1.40
CA ASP A 141 8.12 1.88 -1.58
C ASP A 141 8.63 0.46 -1.87
N HIS A 142 8.14 -0.55 -1.14
CA HIS A 142 8.50 -1.94 -1.39
C HIS A 142 8.19 -2.35 -2.83
N HIS A 143 7.00 -1.99 -3.33
CA HIS A 143 6.56 -2.35 -4.67
C HIS A 143 7.16 -1.47 -5.76
N LEU A 144 7.44 -0.21 -5.52
CA LEU A 144 8.14 0.65 -6.47
C LEU A 144 9.59 0.19 -6.66
N ARG A 145 10.29 -0.13 -5.56
CA ARG A 145 11.63 -0.73 -5.63
C ARG A 145 11.62 -2.06 -6.37
N GLN A 146 10.54 -2.85 -6.27
CA GLN A 146 10.37 -4.11 -7.03
C GLN A 146 10.51 -3.89 -8.54
N PHE A 147 10.23 -2.69 -9.04
CA PHE A 147 10.37 -2.31 -10.46
C PHE A 147 11.53 -1.32 -10.71
N GLY A 148 12.41 -1.15 -9.72
CA GLY A 148 13.61 -0.31 -9.85
C GLY A 148 13.35 1.20 -9.85
N VAL A 149 12.15 1.63 -9.44
CA VAL A 149 11.78 3.06 -9.36
C VAL A 149 11.67 3.55 -7.93
#